data_AF-A0A426XNI5-F1
#
_entry.id   AF-A0A426XNI5-F1
#
_cell.length_a   1.000
_cell.length_b   1.000
_cell.length_c   1.000
_cell.angle_alpha   90.00
_cell.angle_beta   90.00
_cell.angle_gamma   90.00
#
_symmetry.space_group_name_H-M   'P 1'
#
loop_
_entity.id
_entity.type
_entity.pdbx_description
1 polymer ?
#
loop_
_entity_poly.entity_id
_entity_poly.type
_entity_poly.pdbx_seq_one_letter_code
_entity_poly.pdbx_strand_id
1 'polypeptide(L)'
;MRVELPRRAIDDYKGSANFKEGLKRMGRASYKHGYRVALAHFRALHRDSEVKENPFIIQAEDDSVPMGRQQAFDDSDLPDS
;
A
#
# COMPACT_ATOMS: atom_id res chain seq x y z
N MET A 1 -20.50 -19.84 -22.83
CA MET A 1 -19.90 -18.59 -22.29
C MET A 1 -18.88 -19.00 -21.23
N ARG A 2 -17.60 -18.65 -21.40
CA ARG A 2 -16.48 -19.16 -20.57
C ARG A 2 -16.36 -18.35 -19.27
N VAL A 3 -17.03 -18.78 -18.20
CA VAL A 3 -17.01 -18.13 -16.86
C VAL A 3 -15.83 -18.62 -16.00
N GLU A 4 -15.06 -19.61 -16.46
CA GLU A 4 -13.95 -20.21 -15.70
C GLU A 4 -12.61 -19.47 -15.86
N LEU A 5 -12.36 -18.85 -17.02
CA LEU A 5 -11.16 -18.02 -17.27
C LEU A 5 -11.05 -16.79 -16.34
N PRO A 6 -12.15 -16.05 -16.04
CA PRO A 6 -12.11 -14.93 -15.10
C PRO A 6 -11.65 -15.31 -13.68
N ARG A 7 -12.09 -16.47 -13.16
CA ARG A 7 -11.72 -16.88 -11.80
C ARG A 7 -10.24 -17.22 -11.70
N ARG A 8 -9.72 -18.01 -12.65
CA ARG A 8 -8.29 -18.35 -12.70
C ARG A 8 -7.42 -17.10 -12.82
N ALA A 9 -7.77 -16.17 -13.72
CA ALA A 9 -7.04 -14.92 -13.85
C ALA A 9 -7.03 -14.06 -12.58
N ILE A 10 -8.14 -14.01 -11.83
CA ILE A 10 -8.22 -13.32 -10.54
C ILE A 10 -7.36 -14.00 -9.49
N ASP A 11 -7.40 -15.34 -9.41
CA ASP A 11 -6.62 -16.11 -8.45
C ASP A 11 -5.12 -15.98 -8.74
N ASP A 12 -4.72 -16.03 -10.02
CA ASP A 12 -3.35 -15.80 -10.47
C ASP A 12 -2.88 -14.38 -10.14
N TYR A 13 -3.72 -13.37 -10.39
CA TYR A 13 -3.44 -11.97 -10.03
C TYR A 13 -3.24 -11.79 -8.52
N LYS A 14 -4.14 -12.33 -7.69
CA LYS A 14 -4.03 -12.29 -6.22
C LYS A 14 -2.81 -13.08 -5.71
N GLY A 15 -2.42 -14.13 -6.42
CA GLY A 15 -1.24 -14.94 -6.13
C GLY A 15 0.08 -14.25 -6.46
N SER A 16 0.06 -13.30 -7.41
CA SER A 16 1.25 -12.63 -7.94
C SER A 16 2.05 -11.86 -6.87
N ALA A 17 3.36 -11.77 -7.09
CA ALA A 17 4.26 -11.03 -6.21
C ALA A 17 3.92 -9.53 -6.16
N ASN A 18 3.55 -8.95 -7.31
CA ASN A 18 3.17 -7.54 -7.42
C ASN A 18 1.95 -7.20 -6.58
N PHE A 19 0.92 -8.06 -6.57
CA PHE A 19 -0.26 -7.84 -5.75
C PHE A 19 0.07 -7.91 -4.26
N LYS A 20 0.82 -8.92 -3.82
CA LYS A 20 1.25 -9.06 -2.42
C LYS A 20 2.11 -7.87 -1.96
N GLU A 21 3.01 -7.39 -2.82
CA GLU A 21 3.83 -6.22 -2.54
C GLU A 21 3.00 -4.93 -2.49
N GLY A 22 2.02 -4.80 -3.39
CA GLY A 22 1.00 -3.75 -3.35
C GLY A 22 0.24 -3.74 -2.02
N LEU A 23 -0.19 -4.90 -1.51
CA LEU A 23 -0.86 -5.00 -0.21
C LEU A 23 0.02 -4.54 0.96
N LYS A 24 1.32 -4.86 0.97
CA LYS A 24 2.24 -4.35 2.00
C LYS A 24 2.33 -2.82 1.95
N ARG A 25 2.43 -2.24 0.75
CA ARG A 25 2.47 -0.78 0.56
C ARG A 25 1.17 -0.11 1.01
N MET A 26 0.03 -0.69 0.62
CA MET A 26 -1.29 -0.19 1.03
C MET A 26 -1.50 -0.31 2.55
N GLY A 27 -1.10 -1.42 3.16
CA GLY A 27 -1.17 -1.62 4.61
C GLY A 27 -0.35 -0.59 5.38
N ARG A 28 0.85 -0.26 4.90
CA ARG A 28 1.68 0.80 5.49
C ARG A 28 1.02 2.18 5.36
N ALA A 29 0.43 2.49 4.20
CA ALA A 29 -0.25 3.76 3.98
C ALA A 29 -1.50 3.91 4.87
N SER A 30 -2.35 2.89 4.96
CA SER A 30 -3.56 2.91 5.77
C SER A 30 -3.23 2.96 7.27
N TYR A 31 -2.25 2.17 7.72
CA TYR A 31 -1.78 2.20 9.10
C TYR A 31 -1.22 3.57 9.49
N LYS A 32 -0.36 4.16 8.65
CA LYS A 32 0.20 5.51 8.88
C LYS A 32 -0.90 6.56 9.01
N HIS A 33 -1.90 6.52 8.14
CA HIS A 33 -3.02 7.45 8.21
C HIS A 33 -3.86 7.25 9.48
N GLY A 34 -4.27 6.01 9.76
CA GLY A 34 -5.05 5.66 10.96
C GLY A 34 -4.34 6.06 12.26
N TYR A 35 -3.02 5.83 12.33
CA TYR A 35 -2.21 6.24 13.48
C TYR A 35 -2.20 7.77 13.66
N ARG A 36 -2.03 8.55 12.59
CA ARG A 36 -2.06 10.02 12.67
C ARG A 36 -3.40 10.54 13.18
N VAL A 37 -4.50 9.95 12.70
CA VAL A 37 -5.86 10.31 13.15
C VAL A 37 -6.06 9.95 14.63
N ALA A 38 -5.74 8.71 15.01
CA ALA A 38 -5.86 8.26 16.40
C ALA A 38 -4.99 9.09 17.35
N LEU A 39 -3.77 9.45 16.94
CA LEU A 39 -2.86 10.29 17.71
C LEU A 39 -3.40 11.72 17.88
N ALA A 40 -3.94 12.32 16.82
CA ALA A 40 -4.55 13.64 16.90
C ALA A 40 -5.75 13.64 17.87
N HIS A 41 -6.59 12.62 17.79
CA HIS A 41 -7.72 12.45 18.70
C HIS A 41 -7.28 12.24 20.15
N PHE A 42 -6.27 11.39 20.37
CA PHE A 42 -5.69 11.17 21.69
C PHE A 42 -5.14 12.47 22.30
N ARG A 43 -4.38 13.25 21.53
CA ARG A 43 -3.82 14.54 21.98
C ARG A 43 -4.91 15.59 22.28
N ALA A 44 -6.01 15.56 21.54
CA ALA A 44 -7.15 16.44 21.80
C ALA A 44 -7.84 16.11 23.13
N LEU A 45 -7.90 14.83 23.50
CA LEU A 45 -8.51 14.37 24.75
C LEU A 45 -7.56 14.40 25.96
N HIS A 46 -6.27 14.18 25.73
CA HIS A 46 -5.26 14.00 26.78
C HIS A 46 -4.03 14.87 26.49
N ARG A 47 -4.18 16.17 26.73
CA ARG A 47 -3.20 17.21 26.36
C ARG A 47 -1.81 17.03 26.99
N ASP A 48 -1.73 16.37 28.15
CA ASP A 48 -0.50 16.21 28.92
C ASP A 48 0.08 14.78 28.85
N SER A 49 -0.52 13.90 28.06
CA SER A 49 -0.07 12.50 27.94
C SER A 49 0.92 12.33 26.79
N GLU A 50 2.11 11.83 27.11
CA GLU A 50 3.14 11.49 26.13
C GLU A 50 2.82 10.14 25.46
N VAL A 51 2.86 10.09 24.13
CA VAL A 51 2.74 8.84 23.35
C VAL A 51 4.10 8.49 22.79
N LYS A 52 4.58 7.28 23.13
CA LYS A 52 5.81 6.72 22.56
C LYS A 52 5.72 6.69 21.05
N GLU A 53 6.83 7.08 20.40
CA GLU A 53 6.91 7.19 18.95
C GLU A 53 6.67 5.83 18.28
N ASN A 54 5.92 5.85 17.18
CA ASN A 54 5.54 4.64 16.46
C ASN A 54 6.73 4.14 15.62
N PRO A 55 7.13 2.85 15.73
CA PRO A 55 8.24 2.28 14.96
C PRO A 55 8.02 2.25 13.44
N PHE A 56 6.82 2.56 12.95
CA PHE A 56 6.51 2.73 11.52
C PHE A 56 6.48 4.20 11.06
N ILE A 57 6.87 5.15 11.93
CA ILE A 57 7.21 6.49 11.46
C ILE A 57 8.42 6.33 10.54
N ILE A 58 8.18 6.56 9.26
CA ILE A 58 9.20 6.71 8.22
C ILE A 58 10.22 7.71 8.76
N GLN A 59 11.38 7.22 9.19
CA GLN A 59 12.50 8.08 9.50
C GLN A 59 13.02 8.68 8.19
N ALA A 60 13.74 9.80 8.22
CA ALA A 60 14.22 10.44 6.98
C ALA A 60 15.08 9.49 6.12
N GLU A 61 15.67 8.45 6.73
CA GLU A 61 16.35 7.34 6.06
C GLU A 61 15.41 6.50 5.18
N ASP A 62 14.15 6.28 5.59
CA ASP A 62 13.17 5.50 4.82
C ASP A 62 12.62 6.27 3.60
N ASP A 63 12.67 7.60 3.60
CA ASP A 63 12.33 8.45 2.44
C ASP A 63 13.43 8.41 1.36
N SER A 64 14.65 7.94 1.70
CA SER A 64 15.73 7.70 0.76
C SER A 64 15.55 6.41 -0.05
N VAL A 65 14.67 5.51 0.40
CA VAL A 65 14.32 4.30 -0.34
C VAL A 65 13.42 4.71 -1.51
N PRO A 66 13.87 4.55 -2.78
CA PRO A 66 13.09 4.96 -3.93
C PRO A 66 11.80 4.14 -3.97
N MET A 67 10.70 4.78 -3.59
CA MET A 67 9.36 4.25 -3.80
C MET A 67 9.15 4.28 -5.32
N GLY A 68 9.45 3.18 -6.02
CA GLY A 68 9.44 3.12 -7.48
C GLY A 68 8.18 3.76 -8.05
N ARG A 69 8.31 5.00 -8.55
CA ARG A 69 7.17 5.86 -8.90
C ARG A 69 6.57 5.50 -10.26
N GLN A 70 7.23 4.66 -11.04
CA GLN A 70 6.84 4.30 -12.38
C GLN A 70 7.22 2.86 -12.65
N GLN A 71 6.22 1.99 -12.59
CA GLN A 71 6.27 0.72 -13.29
C GLN A 71 5.57 0.99 -14.62
N ALA A 72 6.32 1.01 -15.72
CA ALA A 72 5.73 1.14 -17.04
C ALA A 72 4.81 -0.08 -17.24
N PHE A 73 3.54 0.18 -17.51
CA PHE A 73 2.67 -0.86 -18.04
C PHE A 73 3.13 -1.10 -19.48
N ASP A 74 3.38 -2.37 -19.79
CA ASP A 74 3.68 -2.77 -21.16
C ASP A 74 2.36 -2.83 -21.92
N ASP A 75 2.04 -1.77 -22.65
CA ASP A 75 0.84 -1.66 -23.49
C ASP A 75 1.03 -2.36 -24.85
N SER A 76 2.01 -3.26 -24.98
CA SER A 76 2.31 -4.01 -26.21
C SER A 76 1.30 -5.14 -26.46
N ASP A 77 0.01 -4.82 -26.56
CA ASP A 77 -1.04 -5.71 -27.07
C ASP A 77 -2.07 -4.91 -27.88
N LEU A 78 -1.61 -4.25 -28.95
CA LEU A 78 -2.49 -3.80 -30.03
C LEU A 78 -2.41 -4.86 -31.14
N PRO A 79 -3.48 -5.63 -31.43
CA PRO A 79 -3.50 -6.47 -32.61
C PRO A 79 -3.56 -5.56 -33.85
N ASP A 80 -2.59 -5.73 -34.75
CA ASP A 80 -2.67 -5.19 -36.10
C ASP A 80 -3.92 -5.74 -36.81
N SER A 81 -4.56 -4.87 -37.58
CA SER A 81 -5.84 -5.08 -38.29
C SER A 81 -5.84 -6.25 -39.27
#